data_AF-A0A0R3QZA1-F1
#
_entry.id   AF-A0A0R3QZA1-F1
#
_cell.length_a   1.000
_cell.length_b   1.000
_cell.length_c   1.000
_cell.angle_alpha   90.00
_cell.angle_beta   90.00
_cell.angle_gamma   90.00
#
_symmetry.space_group_name_H-M   'P 1'
#
loop_
_entity.id
_entity.type
_entity.pdbx_description
1 polymer ?
#
loop_
_entity_poly.entity_id
_entity_poly.type
_entity_poly.pdbx_seq_one_letter_code
_entity_poly.pdbx_strand_id
1 'polypeptide(L)'
;LAVKTLYWKAWLISLIWTSLNTDTLVKEIVDEFRDYSFPPMASMGDRIYAEKLIEDDEKAAYEEKIAIKTLETRLAGMEVSDSNSKLLHKLCNLDINGVYLSRLLSECRDPDLLADIVRSQGSSKALPSIINLVESNSNAIAHLPLECICELFLHYIASSSCCGNITPSSEKLNAMRQRLRNAITSPTATRASVLETLEYLAVHLAAHSVSERCAAAHSMALLLDHDTKVLPIATNATPAGSLHKVAYFSELKHRICALLSQACAVETDLNRLSDYLTFLFEYADSKNLHLVAHYISNMVERLKDGREADIIRINAISFYERYFKEVEQNEVEWTEKLEALLPQNVKKVTVCVEKPDMTISSLTMISTAVSGMLQLLCSQWKKKDRLATRVLMDLWFPTSGKRPKVLNADGVELLPTWLKLKMLRTEDDRIIRVAMDDMKVKDALKFVQSFALTSYSCTKLLAILDSDETPLEGDLLEEAQRASMFVRGYKLRDAKGGEKFLERVTEAKSLHECVKVEVDENDIYMKLNSLPAVFEADDVDMKRITFNHISVTELISCIERAVQEGNEPEEWPSF
;
A
#
# COMPACT_ATOMS: atom_id res chain seq x y z
N LEU A 1 -15.61 18.64 -49.43
CA LEU A 1 -15.45 18.55 -47.96
C LEU A 1 -15.08 17.14 -47.59
N ALA A 2 -13.95 16.97 -46.90
CA ALA A 2 -13.56 15.70 -46.29
C ALA A 2 -14.75 15.04 -45.57
N VAL A 3 -14.95 13.75 -45.82
CA VAL A 3 -16.04 12.93 -45.27
C VAL A 3 -15.96 12.91 -43.76
N LYS A 4 -14.75 12.89 -43.19
CA LYS A 4 -14.51 13.02 -41.74
C LYS A 4 -15.06 14.33 -41.18
N THR A 5 -14.88 15.44 -41.88
CA THR A 5 -15.37 16.75 -41.45
C THR A 5 -16.89 16.82 -41.48
N LEU A 6 -17.53 16.27 -42.53
CA LEU A 6 -18.99 16.18 -42.60
C LEU A 6 -19.57 15.22 -41.57
N TYR A 7 -18.88 14.12 -41.30
CA TYR A 7 -19.23 13.16 -40.25
C TYR A 7 -19.28 13.85 -38.89
N TRP A 8 -18.20 14.53 -38.48
CA TRP A 8 -18.19 15.27 -37.22
C TRP A 8 -19.16 16.47 -37.20
N LYS A 9 -19.47 17.10 -38.35
CA LYS A 9 -20.53 18.12 -38.46
C LYS A 9 -21.92 17.54 -38.18
N ALA A 10 -22.25 16.40 -38.78
CA ALA A 10 -23.51 15.71 -38.51
C ALA A 10 -23.63 15.32 -37.04
N TRP A 11 -22.52 14.89 -36.42
CA TRP A 11 -22.47 14.60 -34.99
C TRP A 11 -22.69 15.82 -34.11
N LEU A 12 -21.99 16.91 -34.35
CA LEU A 12 -22.16 18.14 -33.58
C LEU A 12 -23.59 18.68 -33.70
N ILE A 13 -24.19 18.63 -34.90
CA ILE A 13 -25.59 19.02 -35.11
C ILE A 13 -26.53 18.10 -34.34
N SER A 14 -26.28 16.78 -34.34
CA SER A 14 -27.07 15.81 -33.58
C SER A 14 -26.92 16.03 -32.07
N LEU A 15 -25.73 16.36 -31.58
CA LEU A 15 -25.47 16.70 -30.18
C LEU A 15 -26.17 18.02 -29.76
N ILE A 16 -26.15 19.03 -30.62
CA ILE A 16 -26.89 20.28 -30.38
C ILE A 16 -28.39 20.01 -30.38
N TRP A 17 -28.89 19.24 -31.33
CA TRP A 17 -30.30 18.90 -31.43
C TRP A 17 -30.79 18.07 -30.23
N THR A 18 -29.97 17.15 -29.74
CA THR A 18 -30.27 16.36 -28.52
C THR A 18 -30.21 17.19 -27.26
N SER A 19 -29.18 18.03 -27.08
CA SER A 19 -29.09 18.94 -25.93
C SER A 19 -30.22 19.98 -25.86
N LEU A 20 -30.91 20.24 -26.98
CA LEU A 20 -32.13 21.05 -27.03
C LEU A 20 -33.43 20.27 -26.69
N ASN A 21 -33.38 18.94 -26.62
CA ASN A 21 -34.51 18.04 -26.35
C ASN A 21 -34.21 17.15 -25.14
N THR A 22 -34.22 17.74 -23.94
CA THR A 22 -33.75 17.13 -22.68
C THR A 22 -34.52 15.91 -22.18
N ASP A 23 -35.73 15.65 -22.69
CA ASP A 23 -36.68 14.77 -21.97
C ASP A 23 -36.65 13.29 -22.42
N THR A 24 -36.30 12.99 -23.68
CA THR A 24 -36.37 11.61 -24.22
C THR A 24 -35.19 11.25 -25.12
N LEU A 25 -34.83 12.13 -26.06
CA LEU A 25 -33.81 11.85 -27.08
C LEU A 25 -32.39 11.72 -26.50
N VAL A 26 -32.08 12.43 -25.41
CA VAL A 26 -30.73 12.36 -24.83
C VAL A 26 -30.44 10.97 -24.25
N LYS A 27 -31.42 10.31 -23.62
CA LYS A 27 -31.22 9.00 -23.00
C LYS A 27 -30.96 7.89 -24.02
N GLU A 28 -31.68 7.90 -25.14
CA GLU A 28 -31.51 6.89 -26.21
C GLU A 28 -30.17 7.08 -26.96
N ILE A 29 -29.78 8.32 -27.22
CA ILE A 29 -28.61 8.59 -28.07
C ILE A 29 -27.31 8.52 -27.25
N VAL A 30 -27.34 8.73 -25.92
CA VAL A 30 -26.15 8.61 -25.03
C VAL A 30 -25.55 7.23 -24.97
N ASP A 31 -26.37 6.17 -24.96
CA ASP A 31 -25.87 4.80 -25.01
C ASP A 31 -25.25 4.48 -26.38
N GLU A 32 -25.80 5.05 -27.46
CA GLU A 32 -25.19 5.00 -28.80
C GLU A 32 -23.90 5.84 -28.87
N PHE A 33 -23.80 6.96 -28.14
CA PHE A 33 -22.69 7.92 -28.21
C PHE A 33 -21.34 7.36 -27.71
N ARG A 34 -21.30 6.28 -26.92
CA ARG A 34 -20.06 5.75 -26.31
C ARG A 34 -19.11 5.08 -27.31
N ASP A 35 -19.62 4.57 -28.43
CA ASP A 35 -18.87 3.73 -29.38
C ASP A 35 -18.59 4.40 -30.73
N TYR A 36 -18.81 5.72 -30.87
CA TYR A 36 -18.57 6.42 -32.14
C TYR A 36 -17.09 6.75 -32.38
N SER A 37 -16.54 6.11 -33.41
CA SER A 37 -15.26 6.45 -34.01
C SER A 37 -15.44 6.82 -35.49
N PHE A 38 -14.45 7.49 -36.07
CA PHE A 38 -14.34 7.62 -37.52
C PHE A 38 -13.18 6.75 -37.99
N PRO A 39 -13.39 5.83 -38.96
CA PRO A 39 -14.65 5.50 -39.63
C PRO A 39 -15.65 4.73 -38.73
N PRO A 40 -16.97 4.75 -38.99
CA PRO A 40 -17.96 4.05 -38.16
C PRO A 40 -17.67 2.54 -38.06
N MET A 41 -17.50 2.02 -36.84
CA MET A 41 -17.16 0.60 -36.61
C MET A 41 -18.27 -0.38 -37.05
N ALA A 42 -19.53 0.07 -37.09
CA ALA A 42 -20.66 -0.75 -37.50
C ALA A 42 -20.61 -1.20 -38.98
N SER A 43 -19.71 -0.64 -39.78
CA SER A 43 -19.64 -0.88 -41.23
C SER A 43 -18.34 -1.55 -41.71
N MET A 44 -17.40 -1.91 -40.82
CA MET A 44 -16.10 -2.44 -41.22
C MET A 44 -15.56 -3.52 -40.28
N GLY A 45 -15.35 -4.72 -40.81
CA GLY A 45 -14.71 -5.83 -40.10
C GLY A 45 -13.18 -5.81 -40.07
N ASP A 46 -12.51 -4.84 -40.74
CA ASP A 46 -11.05 -4.84 -40.90
C ASP A 46 -10.40 -3.49 -40.58
N ARG A 47 -9.49 -3.50 -39.58
CA ARG A 47 -8.73 -2.33 -39.10
C ARG A 47 -7.85 -1.69 -40.18
N ILE A 48 -7.38 -2.48 -41.13
CA ILE A 48 -6.54 -2.05 -42.26
C ILE A 48 -7.32 -1.16 -43.24
N TYR A 49 -8.61 -1.45 -43.45
CA TYR A 49 -9.44 -0.67 -44.35
C TYR A 49 -9.81 0.69 -43.73
N ALA A 50 -9.97 0.73 -42.40
CA ALA A 50 -10.21 1.97 -41.66
C ALA A 50 -9.02 2.94 -41.75
N GLU A 51 -7.79 2.44 -41.63
CA GLU A 51 -6.56 3.23 -41.78
C GLU A 51 -6.43 3.81 -43.20
N LYS A 52 -6.73 2.99 -44.22
CA LYS A 52 -6.73 3.45 -45.61
C LYS A 52 -7.79 4.52 -45.89
N LEU A 53 -8.98 4.40 -45.30
CA LEU A 53 -10.04 5.41 -45.47
C LEU A 53 -9.68 6.74 -44.79
N ILE A 54 -8.95 6.70 -43.68
CA ILE A 54 -8.41 7.90 -43.04
C ILE A 54 -7.36 8.56 -43.94
N GLU A 55 -6.43 7.79 -44.52
CA GLU A 55 -5.39 8.30 -45.41
C GLU A 55 -5.98 8.92 -46.69
N ASP A 56 -6.96 8.27 -47.31
CA ASP A 56 -7.65 8.78 -48.50
C ASP A 56 -8.43 10.08 -48.19
N ASP A 57 -9.06 10.17 -47.02
CA ASP A 57 -9.78 11.37 -46.58
C ASP A 57 -8.83 12.54 -46.24
N GLU A 58 -7.69 12.26 -45.61
CA GLU A 58 -6.66 13.27 -45.32
C GLU A 58 -6.04 13.83 -46.61
N LYS A 59 -5.82 12.96 -47.60
CA LYS A 59 -5.38 13.38 -48.93
C LYS A 59 -6.43 14.26 -49.63
N ALA A 60 -7.70 13.87 -49.60
CA ALA A 60 -8.79 14.66 -50.17
C ALA A 60 -8.93 16.03 -49.48
N ALA A 61 -8.80 16.07 -48.15
CA ALA A 61 -8.80 17.30 -47.37
C ALA A 61 -7.64 18.24 -47.76
N TYR A 62 -6.45 17.68 -47.98
CA TYR A 62 -5.26 18.42 -48.41
C TYR A 62 -5.42 19.01 -49.82
N GLU A 63 -5.94 18.21 -50.76
CA GLU A 63 -6.22 18.65 -52.14
C GLU A 63 -7.27 19.77 -52.17
N GLU A 64 -8.34 19.64 -51.39
CA GLU A 64 -9.38 20.67 -51.25
C GLU A 64 -8.82 21.97 -50.65
N LYS A 65 -7.95 21.86 -49.64
CA LYS A 65 -7.27 23.01 -49.02
C LYS A 65 -6.40 23.77 -50.04
N ILE A 66 -5.68 23.05 -50.89
CA ILE A 66 -4.88 23.66 -51.97
C ILE A 66 -5.78 24.30 -53.02
N ALA A 67 -6.87 23.64 -53.41
CA ALA A 67 -7.82 24.18 -54.39
C ALA A 67 -8.46 25.50 -53.90
N ILE A 68 -8.89 25.55 -52.64
CA ILE A 68 -9.46 26.76 -52.01
C ILE A 68 -8.44 27.89 -52.00
N LYS A 69 -7.19 27.63 -51.56
CA LYS A 69 -6.12 28.64 -51.60
C LYS A 69 -5.82 29.14 -53.00
N THR A 70 -5.81 28.25 -53.99
CA THR A 70 -5.55 28.60 -55.38
C THR A 70 -6.64 29.51 -55.93
N LEU A 71 -7.90 29.22 -55.60
CA LEU A 71 -9.04 30.06 -55.96
C LEU A 71 -9.00 31.41 -55.26
N GLU A 72 -8.73 31.45 -53.95
CA GLU A 72 -8.60 32.71 -53.22
C GLU A 72 -7.42 33.56 -53.69
N THR A 73 -6.28 32.93 -53.98
CA THR A 73 -5.09 33.63 -54.51
C THR A 73 -5.41 34.27 -55.87
N ARG A 74 -6.17 33.57 -56.73
CA ARG A 74 -6.64 34.11 -58.01
C ARG A 74 -7.65 35.25 -57.85
N LEU A 75 -8.55 35.14 -56.87
CA LEU A 75 -9.59 36.15 -56.60
C LEU A 75 -9.03 37.39 -55.87
N ALA A 76 -8.05 37.21 -54.99
CA ALA A 76 -7.46 38.27 -54.18
C ALA A 76 -6.26 38.95 -54.86
N GLY A 77 -5.67 38.33 -55.89
CA GLY A 77 -4.51 38.85 -56.61
C GLY A 77 -3.21 38.89 -55.79
N MET A 78 -3.18 38.20 -54.64
CA MET A 78 -2.03 38.11 -53.73
C MET A 78 -1.96 36.71 -53.13
N GLU A 79 -0.77 36.29 -52.69
CA GLU A 79 -0.59 34.97 -52.06
C GLU A 79 -1.39 34.84 -50.76
N VAL A 80 -2.19 33.78 -50.68
CA VAL A 80 -3.05 33.47 -49.53
C VAL A 80 -2.42 32.32 -48.72
N SER A 81 -2.10 32.60 -47.46
CA SER A 81 -1.63 31.66 -46.43
C SER A 81 -2.81 31.07 -45.63
N ASP A 82 -2.53 30.08 -44.77
CA ASP A 82 -3.56 29.49 -43.90
C ASP A 82 -4.20 30.49 -42.93
N SER A 83 -3.45 31.48 -42.49
CA SER A 83 -3.88 32.45 -41.48
C SER A 83 -4.61 33.67 -42.06
N ASN A 84 -4.45 33.96 -43.36
CA ASN A 84 -5.10 35.09 -44.02
C ASN A 84 -6.28 34.68 -44.93
N SER A 85 -6.50 33.38 -45.11
CA SER A 85 -7.61 32.83 -45.88
C SER A 85 -8.97 33.11 -45.23
N LYS A 86 -9.92 33.60 -46.02
CA LYS A 86 -11.29 33.92 -45.56
C LYS A 86 -12.28 32.78 -45.83
N LEU A 87 -11.97 31.90 -46.76
CA LEU A 87 -12.78 30.76 -47.16
C LEU A 87 -12.36 29.46 -46.47
N LEU A 88 -11.08 29.27 -46.15
CA LEU A 88 -10.57 28.05 -45.53
C LEU A 88 -11.12 27.87 -44.11
N HIS A 89 -11.23 28.94 -43.32
CA HIS A 89 -11.88 28.89 -42.00
C HIS A 89 -13.40 28.64 -42.10
N LYS A 90 -14.05 29.04 -43.20
CA LYS A 90 -15.51 28.85 -43.37
C LYS A 90 -15.88 27.49 -43.94
N LEU A 91 -15.03 26.94 -44.80
CA LEU A 91 -15.27 25.68 -45.49
C LEU A 91 -14.65 24.51 -44.72
N CYS A 92 -13.42 24.66 -44.24
CA CYS A 92 -12.65 23.56 -43.64
C CYS A 92 -12.66 23.53 -42.10
N ASN A 93 -12.88 24.66 -41.41
CA ASN A 93 -12.91 24.66 -39.94
C ASN A 93 -14.34 24.55 -39.38
N LEU A 94 -14.44 23.83 -38.27
CA LEU A 94 -15.63 23.67 -37.44
C LEU A 94 -15.82 24.92 -36.57
N ASP A 95 -16.51 25.94 -37.06
CA ASP A 95 -16.87 27.10 -36.22
C ASP A 95 -18.40 27.20 -36.08
N ILE A 96 -18.95 26.24 -35.32
CA ILE A 96 -20.26 26.42 -34.69
C ILE A 96 -19.95 27.07 -33.36
N ASN A 97 -20.32 28.35 -33.17
CA ASN A 97 -20.04 29.16 -31.99
C ASN A 97 -19.94 28.32 -30.69
N GLY A 98 -18.72 27.94 -30.28
CA GLY A 98 -18.49 26.94 -29.23
C GLY A 98 -19.08 27.33 -27.86
N VAL A 99 -19.36 28.62 -27.68
CA VAL A 99 -20.00 29.21 -26.49
C VAL A 99 -21.45 28.72 -26.28
N TYR A 100 -22.19 28.43 -27.36
CA TYR A 100 -23.58 28.01 -27.23
C TYR A 100 -23.70 26.55 -26.79
N LEU A 101 -22.89 25.67 -27.39
CA LEU A 101 -22.83 24.26 -27.02
C LEU A 101 -22.27 24.06 -25.61
N SER A 102 -21.23 24.82 -25.25
CA SER A 102 -20.64 24.76 -23.91
C SER A 102 -21.66 25.15 -22.82
N ARG A 103 -22.49 26.16 -23.08
CA ARG A 103 -23.63 26.52 -22.21
C ARG A 103 -24.67 25.40 -22.11
N LEU A 104 -25.13 24.84 -23.23
CA LEU A 104 -26.15 23.78 -23.23
C LEU A 104 -25.68 22.51 -22.51
N LEU A 105 -24.43 22.10 -22.72
CA LEU A 105 -23.85 20.94 -22.01
C LEU A 105 -23.72 21.21 -20.50
N SER A 106 -23.48 22.47 -20.10
CA SER A 106 -23.47 22.85 -18.68
C SER A 106 -24.85 22.92 -18.04
N GLU A 107 -25.92 22.96 -18.84
CA GLU A 107 -27.31 23.00 -18.38
C GLU A 107 -27.99 21.62 -18.46
N CYS A 108 -27.45 20.68 -19.25
CA CYS A 108 -27.94 19.30 -19.36
C CYS A 108 -27.60 18.50 -18.08
N ARG A 109 -28.63 18.10 -17.32
CA ARG A 109 -28.47 17.40 -16.03
C ARG A 109 -29.20 16.06 -15.94
N ASP A 110 -30.02 15.73 -16.94
CA ASP A 110 -30.65 14.41 -17.05
C ASP A 110 -30.54 13.92 -18.50
N PRO A 111 -29.51 13.12 -18.85
CA PRO A 111 -28.33 12.73 -18.06
C PRO A 111 -27.27 13.85 -17.94
N ASP A 112 -26.39 13.75 -16.93
CA ASP A 112 -25.26 14.68 -16.74
C ASP A 112 -24.08 14.33 -17.66
N LEU A 113 -24.22 14.73 -18.93
CA LEU A 113 -23.25 14.46 -19.99
C LEU A 113 -21.85 15.00 -19.67
N LEU A 114 -21.77 16.16 -19.02
CA LEU A 114 -20.49 16.78 -18.72
C LEU A 114 -19.74 15.99 -17.65
N ALA A 115 -20.44 15.56 -16.59
CA ALA A 115 -19.84 14.69 -15.58
C ALA A 115 -19.38 13.34 -16.19
N ASP A 116 -20.18 12.75 -17.09
CA ASP A 116 -19.83 11.50 -17.77
C ASP A 116 -18.60 11.65 -18.69
N ILE A 117 -18.47 12.77 -19.41
CA ILE A 117 -17.31 13.07 -20.23
C ILE A 117 -16.05 13.26 -19.36
N VAL A 118 -16.17 13.98 -18.24
CA VAL A 118 -15.07 14.18 -17.30
C VAL A 118 -14.60 12.85 -16.71
N ARG A 119 -15.54 12.00 -16.27
CA ARG A 119 -15.25 10.67 -15.73
C ARG A 119 -14.61 9.73 -16.75
N SER A 120 -14.99 9.81 -18.03
CA SER A 120 -14.43 8.95 -19.09
C SER A 120 -13.07 9.43 -19.63
N GLN A 121 -12.87 10.73 -19.78
CA GLN A 121 -11.64 11.29 -20.34
C GLN A 121 -10.54 11.55 -19.28
N GLY A 122 -10.93 11.65 -18.01
CA GLY A 122 -10.07 12.02 -16.90
C GLY A 122 -10.03 13.53 -16.65
N SER A 123 -9.97 13.92 -15.37
CA SER A 123 -10.08 15.31 -14.93
C SER A 123 -9.02 16.23 -15.56
N SER A 124 -7.77 15.76 -15.68
CA SER A 124 -6.66 16.54 -16.23
C SER A 124 -6.85 16.95 -17.70
N LYS A 125 -7.54 16.13 -18.51
CA LYS A 125 -7.83 16.44 -19.92
C LYS A 125 -9.06 17.34 -20.07
N ALA A 126 -10.05 17.20 -19.18
CA ALA A 126 -11.28 17.97 -19.25
C ALA A 126 -11.14 19.38 -18.63
N LEU A 127 -10.21 19.56 -17.69
CA LEU A 127 -10.05 20.79 -16.92
C LEU A 127 -9.82 22.06 -17.77
N PRO A 128 -8.97 22.07 -18.81
CA PRO A 128 -8.82 23.26 -19.67
C PRO A 128 -10.12 23.67 -20.35
N SER A 129 -10.93 22.70 -20.77
CA SER A 129 -12.24 22.97 -21.39
C SER A 129 -13.25 23.53 -20.39
N ILE A 130 -13.23 23.03 -19.14
CA ILE A 130 -14.07 23.55 -18.06
C ILE A 130 -13.67 24.98 -17.69
N ILE A 131 -12.36 25.28 -17.62
CA ILE A 131 -11.85 26.63 -17.38
C ILE A 131 -12.34 27.58 -18.47
N ASN A 132 -12.17 27.22 -19.75
CA ASN A 132 -12.64 28.03 -20.87
C ASN A 132 -14.17 28.27 -20.83
N LEU A 133 -14.95 27.28 -20.41
CA LEU A 133 -16.40 27.40 -20.23
C LEU A 133 -16.74 28.44 -19.13
N VAL A 134 -16.08 28.37 -17.98
CA VAL A 134 -16.31 29.32 -16.87
C VAL A 134 -15.75 30.71 -17.16
N GLU A 135 -14.75 30.82 -18.03
CA GLU A 135 -14.23 32.08 -18.52
C GLU A 135 -15.17 32.75 -19.53
N SER A 136 -15.76 31.96 -20.43
CA SER A 136 -16.68 32.45 -21.47
C SER A 136 -18.12 32.67 -20.98
N ASN A 137 -18.55 32.05 -19.87
CA ASN A 137 -19.90 32.17 -19.33
C ASN A 137 -19.90 32.41 -17.81
N SER A 138 -20.29 33.61 -17.39
CA SER A 138 -20.36 33.99 -15.97
C SER A 138 -21.37 33.16 -15.16
N ASN A 139 -22.41 32.63 -15.81
CA ASN A 139 -23.45 31.81 -15.17
C ASN A 139 -23.11 30.31 -15.15
N ALA A 140 -22.03 29.87 -15.81
CA ALA A 140 -21.67 28.44 -15.85
C ALA A 140 -21.46 27.85 -14.45
N ILE A 141 -20.92 28.65 -13.51
CA ILE A 141 -20.71 28.23 -12.12
C ILE A 141 -22.03 27.85 -11.43
N ALA A 142 -23.19 28.36 -11.85
CA ALA A 142 -24.47 27.99 -11.24
C ALA A 142 -25.01 26.64 -11.71
N HIS A 143 -24.61 26.20 -12.91
CA HIS A 143 -25.18 25.02 -13.57
C HIS A 143 -24.24 23.82 -13.62
N LEU A 144 -22.92 23.98 -13.58
CA LEU A 144 -21.91 22.90 -13.60
C LEU A 144 -22.16 21.75 -12.59
N PRO A 145 -21.73 20.50 -12.84
CA PRO A 145 -21.82 19.42 -11.84
C PRO A 145 -20.98 19.74 -10.60
N LEU A 146 -21.32 19.20 -9.43
CA LEU A 146 -20.55 19.49 -8.21
C LEU A 146 -19.14 18.92 -8.29
N GLU A 147 -18.96 17.73 -8.88
CA GLU A 147 -17.64 17.16 -9.19
C GLU A 147 -16.76 18.15 -9.97
N CYS A 148 -17.28 18.75 -11.04
CA CYS A 148 -16.52 19.70 -11.86
C CYS A 148 -16.18 20.99 -11.10
N ILE A 149 -17.06 21.45 -10.21
CA ILE A 149 -16.77 22.62 -9.39
C ILE A 149 -15.73 22.30 -8.34
N CYS A 150 -15.78 21.10 -7.73
CA CYS A 150 -14.76 20.66 -6.78
C CYS A 150 -13.39 20.61 -7.46
N GLU A 151 -13.29 20.01 -8.65
CA GLU A 151 -12.04 19.95 -9.42
C GLU A 151 -11.52 21.35 -9.76
N LEU A 152 -12.40 22.22 -10.26
CA LEU A 152 -12.02 23.58 -10.63
C LEU A 152 -11.57 24.39 -9.41
N PHE A 153 -12.26 24.24 -8.28
CA PHE A 153 -11.93 24.91 -7.02
C PHE A 153 -10.59 24.44 -6.46
N LEU A 154 -10.35 23.13 -6.45
CA LEU A 154 -9.06 22.53 -6.05
C LEU A 154 -7.92 22.97 -6.97
N HIS A 155 -8.14 22.96 -8.28
CA HIS A 155 -7.15 23.44 -9.24
C HIS A 155 -6.77 24.89 -8.97
N TYR A 156 -7.75 25.79 -8.78
CA TYR A 156 -7.43 27.19 -8.52
C TYR A 156 -6.74 27.39 -7.17
N ILE A 157 -7.13 26.65 -6.14
CA ILE A 157 -6.44 26.66 -4.85
C ILE A 157 -5.00 26.20 -5.04
N ALA A 158 -4.76 25.03 -5.64
CA ALA A 158 -3.41 24.52 -5.85
C ALA A 158 -2.55 25.45 -6.72
N SER A 159 -3.09 25.96 -7.84
CA SER A 159 -2.38 26.82 -8.80
C SER A 159 -2.09 28.22 -8.25
N SER A 160 -2.88 28.73 -7.30
CA SER A 160 -2.62 30.01 -6.63
C SER A 160 -1.34 30.01 -5.76
N SER A 161 -0.81 28.83 -5.43
CA SER A 161 0.46 28.68 -4.69
C SER A 161 1.72 28.70 -5.58
N CYS A 162 1.57 28.54 -6.90
CA CYS A 162 2.67 28.38 -7.84
C CYS A 162 2.55 29.41 -8.99
N CYS A 163 3.24 30.54 -8.87
CA CYS A 163 3.54 31.51 -9.94
C CYS A 163 2.41 31.89 -10.93
N GLY A 164 1.83 33.09 -10.74
CA GLY A 164 1.55 34.09 -11.79
C GLY A 164 0.59 33.79 -12.96
N ASN A 165 0.19 32.55 -13.22
CA ASN A 165 -0.68 32.21 -14.35
C ASN A 165 -2.15 32.11 -13.90
N ILE A 166 -2.99 32.91 -14.57
CA ILE A 166 -4.46 32.97 -14.49
C ILE A 166 -4.97 32.82 -13.05
N THR A 167 -4.74 33.84 -12.23
CA THR A 167 -5.47 33.96 -10.97
C THR A 167 -6.96 34.16 -11.31
N PRO A 168 -7.87 33.28 -10.88
CA PRO A 168 -9.29 33.52 -11.07
C PRO A 168 -9.67 34.82 -10.37
N SER A 169 -10.66 35.54 -10.91
CA SER A 169 -11.19 36.72 -10.20
C SER A 169 -11.68 36.28 -8.82
N SER A 170 -11.41 37.10 -7.80
CA SER A 170 -11.84 36.84 -6.41
C SER A 170 -13.35 36.52 -6.33
N GLU A 171 -14.13 37.17 -7.19
CA GLU A 171 -15.58 36.93 -7.36
C GLU A 171 -15.91 35.50 -7.79
N LYS A 172 -15.20 34.94 -8.78
CA LYS A 172 -15.45 33.56 -9.26
C LYS A 172 -15.10 32.53 -8.20
N LEU A 173 -13.98 32.69 -7.49
CA LEU A 173 -13.60 31.83 -6.37
C LEU A 173 -14.65 31.87 -5.25
N ASN A 174 -15.15 33.06 -4.91
CA ASN A 174 -16.20 33.20 -3.92
C ASN A 174 -17.53 32.60 -4.40
N ALA A 175 -17.88 32.70 -5.69
CA ALA A 175 -19.07 32.07 -6.25
C ALA A 175 -18.99 30.54 -6.19
N MET A 176 -17.84 29.95 -6.56
CA MET A 176 -17.60 28.50 -6.44
C MET A 176 -17.68 28.05 -4.97
N ARG A 177 -16.99 28.77 -4.07
CA ARG A 177 -17.06 28.52 -2.63
C ARG A 177 -18.51 28.54 -2.15
N GLN A 178 -19.27 29.59 -2.47
CA GLN A 178 -20.64 29.72 -1.98
C GLN A 178 -21.54 28.60 -2.50
N ARG A 179 -21.36 28.19 -3.76
CA ARG A 179 -22.12 27.08 -4.32
C ARG A 179 -21.80 25.76 -3.64
N LEU A 180 -20.52 25.44 -3.43
CA LEU A 180 -20.11 24.25 -2.71
C LEU A 180 -20.58 24.26 -1.25
N ARG A 181 -20.51 25.42 -0.57
CA ARG A 181 -21.07 25.59 0.78
C ARG A 181 -22.56 25.31 0.81
N ASN A 182 -23.32 25.87 -0.13
CA ASN A 182 -24.75 25.62 -0.22
C ASN A 182 -25.07 24.13 -0.46
N ALA A 183 -24.19 23.40 -1.14
CA ALA A 183 -24.34 21.96 -1.36
C ALA A 183 -24.13 21.12 -0.09
N ILE A 184 -23.37 21.63 0.90
CA ILE A 184 -22.99 20.86 2.11
C ILE A 184 -23.57 21.37 3.44
N THR A 185 -23.86 22.66 3.61
CA THR A 185 -24.32 23.25 4.89
C THR A 185 -25.67 23.96 4.83
N SER A 186 -26.17 24.29 3.64
CA SER A 186 -27.46 25.01 3.51
C SER A 186 -28.65 24.11 3.88
N PRO A 187 -29.74 24.67 4.41
CA PRO A 187 -31.02 23.97 4.53
C PRO A 187 -31.58 23.45 3.19
N THR A 188 -31.14 24.04 2.07
CA THR A 188 -31.50 23.60 0.71
C THR A 188 -30.63 22.46 0.17
N ALA A 189 -29.63 22.01 0.94
CA ALA A 189 -28.80 20.89 0.56
C ALA A 189 -29.62 19.60 0.47
N THR A 190 -29.22 18.71 -0.43
CA THR A 190 -29.80 17.37 -0.54
C THR A 190 -28.81 16.34 -0.03
N ARG A 191 -29.29 15.18 0.41
CA ARG A 191 -28.41 14.08 0.83
C ARG A 191 -27.37 13.71 -0.25
N ALA A 192 -27.78 13.73 -1.52
CA ALA A 192 -26.91 13.44 -2.65
C ALA A 192 -25.83 14.51 -2.84
N SER A 193 -26.18 15.81 -2.79
CA SER A 193 -25.22 16.89 -2.97
C SER A 193 -24.15 16.95 -1.87
N VAL A 194 -24.55 16.68 -0.62
CA VAL A 194 -23.61 16.58 0.50
C VAL A 194 -22.63 15.43 0.27
N LEU A 195 -23.16 14.25 -0.08
CA LEU A 195 -22.36 13.05 -0.29
C LEU A 195 -21.37 13.21 -1.45
N GLU A 196 -21.84 13.66 -2.62
CA GLU A 196 -21.01 13.89 -3.82
C GLU A 196 -19.85 14.85 -3.52
N THR A 197 -20.14 15.98 -2.87
CA THR A 197 -19.11 16.98 -2.54
C THR A 197 -18.10 16.43 -1.52
N LEU A 198 -18.56 15.75 -0.48
CA LEU A 198 -17.67 15.20 0.56
C LEU A 198 -16.85 14.03 0.04
N GLU A 199 -17.42 13.14 -0.77
CA GLU A 199 -16.70 12.01 -1.38
C GLU A 199 -15.61 12.52 -2.33
N TYR A 200 -15.92 13.50 -3.17
CA TYR A 200 -14.93 14.10 -4.07
C TYR A 200 -13.74 14.67 -3.28
N LEU A 201 -13.99 15.54 -2.30
CA LEU A 201 -12.93 16.12 -1.49
C LEU A 201 -12.18 15.07 -0.66
N ALA A 202 -12.84 14.02 -0.18
CA ALA A 202 -12.22 12.95 0.58
C ALA A 202 -11.23 12.12 -0.26
N VAL A 203 -11.52 11.87 -1.54
CA VAL A 203 -10.58 11.23 -2.46
C VAL A 203 -9.27 12.02 -2.53
N HIS A 204 -9.35 13.36 -2.62
CA HIS A 204 -8.17 14.23 -2.63
C HIS A 204 -7.50 14.35 -1.24
N LEU A 205 -8.24 14.22 -0.13
CA LEU A 205 -7.65 14.09 1.21
C LEU A 205 -6.85 12.78 1.35
N ALA A 206 -7.24 11.73 0.63
CA ALA A 206 -6.54 10.45 0.58
C ALA A 206 -5.53 10.35 -0.58
N ALA A 207 -5.23 11.46 -1.28
CA ALA A 207 -4.29 11.47 -2.40
C ALA A 207 -2.84 11.19 -1.95
N HIS A 208 -2.03 10.62 -2.85
CA HIS A 208 -0.61 10.37 -2.59
C HIS A 208 0.21 11.67 -2.48
N SER A 209 -0.18 12.70 -3.24
CA SER A 209 0.50 14.00 -3.24
C SER A 209 0.18 14.82 -1.98
N VAL A 210 1.22 15.27 -1.28
CA VAL A 210 1.07 16.15 -0.10
C VAL A 210 0.37 17.45 -0.47
N SER A 211 0.71 18.04 -1.63
CA SER A 211 0.14 19.32 -2.10
C SER A 211 -1.37 19.22 -2.30
N GLU A 212 -1.81 18.11 -2.89
CA GLU A 212 -3.23 17.82 -3.15
C GLU A 212 -4.01 17.62 -1.85
N ARG A 213 -3.44 16.86 -0.89
CA ARG A 213 -4.03 16.73 0.46
C ARG A 213 -4.16 18.07 1.17
N CYS A 214 -3.14 18.94 1.08
CA CYS A 214 -3.19 20.28 1.67
C CYS A 214 -4.26 21.16 1.01
N ALA A 215 -4.36 21.13 -0.33
CA ALA A 215 -5.38 21.87 -1.06
C ALA A 215 -6.80 21.39 -0.70
N ALA A 216 -7.01 20.07 -0.60
CA ALA A 216 -8.29 19.48 -0.20
C ALA A 216 -8.63 19.79 1.26
N ALA A 217 -7.68 19.69 2.18
CA ALA A 217 -7.89 20.02 3.59
C ALA A 217 -8.23 21.50 3.79
N HIS A 218 -7.49 22.40 3.12
CA HIS A 218 -7.80 23.83 3.12
C HIS A 218 -9.19 24.08 2.52
N SER A 219 -9.48 23.51 1.35
CA SER A 219 -10.79 23.62 0.70
C SER A 219 -11.93 23.20 1.62
N MET A 220 -11.80 22.05 2.28
CA MET A 220 -12.81 21.55 3.20
C MET A 220 -13.00 22.49 4.40
N ALA A 221 -11.91 23.01 4.98
CA ALA A 221 -11.99 24.02 6.05
C ALA A 221 -12.71 25.30 5.57
N LEU A 222 -12.40 25.78 4.37
CA LEU A 222 -13.07 26.95 3.75
C LEU A 222 -14.56 26.76 3.51
N LEU A 223 -15.02 25.53 3.31
CA LEU A 223 -16.43 25.23 3.06
C LEU A 223 -17.21 25.02 4.36
N LEU A 224 -16.54 24.58 5.43
CA LEU A 224 -17.17 24.31 6.72
C LEU A 224 -17.15 25.52 7.66
N ASP A 225 -16.18 26.43 7.52
CA ASP A 225 -16.02 27.61 8.38
C ASP A 225 -16.18 28.92 7.58
N HIS A 226 -17.01 29.84 8.09
CA HIS A 226 -17.38 31.08 7.40
C HIS A 226 -16.27 32.14 7.43
N ASP A 227 -15.41 32.11 8.45
CA ASP A 227 -14.42 33.16 8.70
C ASP A 227 -13.07 32.92 7.99
N THR A 228 -12.91 31.75 7.35
CA THR A 228 -11.64 31.40 6.72
C THR A 228 -11.45 32.11 5.37
N LYS A 229 -10.40 32.94 5.28
CA LYS A 229 -9.99 33.60 4.02
C LYS A 229 -9.59 32.57 2.97
N VAL A 230 -9.99 32.78 1.71
CA VAL A 230 -9.70 31.86 0.58
C VAL A 230 -8.21 31.62 0.42
N LEU A 231 -7.42 32.68 0.53
CA LEU A 231 -5.97 32.67 0.40
C LEU A 231 -5.33 33.43 1.57
N PRO A 232 -4.09 33.07 1.97
CA PRO A 232 -3.25 31.99 1.45
C PRO A 232 -3.73 30.59 1.88
N ILE A 233 -3.23 29.54 1.22
CA ILE A 233 -3.51 28.15 1.58
C ILE A 233 -2.88 27.83 2.93
N ALA A 234 -3.68 27.35 3.89
CA ALA A 234 -3.17 26.83 5.14
C ALA A 234 -2.68 25.39 4.92
N THR A 235 -1.36 25.19 4.88
CA THR A 235 -0.73 23.87 4.69
C THR A 235 -1.05 22.87 5.81
N ASN A 236 -1.41 23.38 6.99
CA ASN A 236 -1.78 22.64 8.18
C ASN A 236 -3.27 22.75 8.53
N ALA A 237 -4.15 22.99 7.53
CA ALA A 237 -5.59 23.07 7.75
C ALA A 237 -6.15 21.83 8.46
N THR A 238 -7.00 22.03 9.45
CA THR A 238 -7.66 20.99 10.26
C THR A 238 -9.19 21.03 10.06
N PRO A 239 -9.71 20.41 8.99
CA PRO A 239 -11.13 20.53 8.62
C PRO A 239 -12.07 19.63 9.44
N ALA A 240 -11.58 18.56 10.06
CA ALA A 240 -12.43 17.50 10.59
C ALA A 240 -13.28 17.97 11.78
N GLY A 241 -12.73 18.82 12.65
CA GLY A 241 -13.47 19.41 13.77
C GLY A 241 -14.77 20.13 13.39
N SER A 242 -14.95 20.56 12.13
CA SER A 242 -16.20 21.20 11.66
C SER A 242 -17.08 20.29 10.79
N LEU A 243 -16.71 19.04 10.54
CA LEU A 243 -17.52 18.11 9.72
C LEU A 243 -18.89 17.80 10.34
N HIS A 244 -19.05 17.94 11.65
CA HIS A 244 -20.35 17.77 12.31
C HIS A 244 -21.39 18.84 11.91
N LYS A 245 -20.96 19.93 11.25
CA LYS A 245 -21.82 21.04 10.82
C LYS A 245 -22.48 20.81 9.45
N VAL A 246 -22.17 19.72 8.76
CA VAL A 246 -22.77 19.43 7.45
C VAL A 246 -24.26 19.07 7.57
N ALA A 247 -25.04 19.37 6.53
CA ALA A 247 -26.41 18.92 6.41
C ALA A 247 -26.45 17.37 6.38
N TYR A 248 -27.52 16.78 6.92
CA TYR A 248 -27.69 15.32 7.03
C TYR A 248 -26.56 14.61 7.80
N PHE A 249 -25.83 15.31 8.69
CA PHE A 249 -24.72 14.73 9.44
C PHE A 249 -25.11 13.44 10.19
N SER A 250 -26.26 13.43 10.87
CA SER A 250 -26.73 12.25 11.61
C SER A 250 -26.90 11.01 10.73
N GLU A 251 -27.33 11.18 9.48
CA GLU A 251 -27.53 10.09 8.51
C GLU A 251 -26.22 9.69 7.80
N LEU A 252 -25.34 10.66 7.55
CA LEU A 252 -24.10 10.46 6.79
C LEU A 252 -22.88 10.20 7.68
N LYS A 253 -23.02 10.31 9.00
CA LYS A 253 -21.93 10.16 10.00
C LYS A 253 -21.05 8.95 9.72
N HIS A 254 -21.66 7.78 9.51
CA HIS A 254 -20.90 6.55 9.26
C HIS A 254 -20.02 6.64 8.01
N ARG A 255 -20.55 7.25 6.94
CA ARG A 255 -19.84 7.43 5.67
C ARG A 255 -18.74 8.47 5.78
N ILE A 256 -18.99 9.58 6.49
CA ILE A 256 -17.99 10.62 6.77
C ILE A 256 -16.82 10.03 7.56
N CYS A 257 -17.08 9.27 8.62
CA CYS A 257 -16.04 8.59 9.38
C CYS A 257 -15.24 7.60 8.50
N ALA A 258 -15.90 6.85 7.61
CA ALA A 258 -15.22 5.93 6.69
C ALA A 258 -14.25 6.68 5.75
N LEU A 259 -14.72 7.76 5.11
CA LEU A 259 -13.93 8.61 4.24
C LEU A 259 -12.73 9.24 4.98
N LEU A 260 -12.97 9.77 6.18
CA LEU A 260 -11.91 10.39 6.99
C LEU A 260 -10.89 9.36 7.47
N SER A 261 -11.34 8.15 7.84
CA SER A 261 -10.44 7.08 8.25
C SER A 261 -9.51 6.64 7.12
N GLN A 262 -9.95 6.65 5.86
CA GLN A 262 -9.08 6.40 4.70
C GLN A 262 -7.96 7.45 4.59
N ALA A 263 -8.27 8.73 4.81
CA ALA A 263 -7.28 9.80 4.78
C ALA A 263 -6.19 9.61 5.87
N CYS A 264 -6.54 9.09 7.05
CA CYS A 264 -5.57 8.77 8.11
C CYS A 264 -4.48 7.78 7.63
N ALA A 265 -4.79 6.89 6.69
CA ALA A 265 -3.85 5.89 6.21
C ALA A 265 -2.72 6.47 5.35
N VAL A 266 -2.88 7.67 4.78
CA VAL A 266 -1.87 8.34 3.94
C VAL A 266 -1.34 9.65 4.51
N GLU A 267 -2.01 10.21 5.52
CA GLU A 267 -1.64 11.51 6.07
C GLU A 267 -0.24 11.52 6.70
N THR A 268 0.47 12.63 6.48
CA THR A 268 1.83 12.91 6.94
C THR A 268 1.89 14.12 7.87
N ASP A 269 0.95 15.06 7.78
CA ASP A 269 0.84 16.18 8.72
C ASP A 269 0.24 15.74 10.05
N LEU A 270 0.99 15.93 11.13
CA LEU A 270 0.60 15.44 12.46
C LEU A 270 -0.57 16.24 13.06
N ASN A 271 -0.69 17.54 12.77
CA ASN A 271 -1.80 18.32 13.32
C ASN A 271 -3.12 17.91 12.68
N ARG A 272 -3.12 17.75 11.36
CA ARG A 272 -4.27 17.25 10.59
C ARG A 272 -4.63 15.81 10.95
N LEU A 273 -3.63 14.94 11.13
CA LEU A 273 -3.88 13.58 11.61
C LEU A 273 -4.46 13.56 13.04
N SER A 274 -4.02 14.45 13.91
CA SER A 274 -4.59 14.60 15.26
C SER A 274 -6.04 15.07 15.22
N ASP A 275 -6.36 16.03 14.35
CA ASP A 275 -7.74 16.50 14.11
C ASP A 275 -8.64 15.36 13.61
N TYR A 276 -8.15 14.56 12.65
CA TYR A 276 -8.90 13.41 12.13
C TYR A 276 -9.19 12.38 13.22
N LEU A 277 -8.18 12.03 14.01
CA LEU A 277 -8.34 11.06 15.11
C LEU A 277 -9.29 11.57 16.18
N THR A 278 -9.26 12.86 16.49
CA THR A 278 -10.17 13.47 17.48
C THR A 278 -11.61 13.36 17.01
N PHE A 279 -11.87 13.70 15.74
CA PHE A 279 -13.19 13.56 15.14
C PHE A 279 -13.66 12.10 15.11
N LEU A 280 -12.79 11.17 14.69
CA LEU A 280 -13.12 9.74 14.66
C LEU A 280 -13.40 9.21 16.08
N PHE A 281 -12.64 9.65 17.08
CA PHE A 281 -12.85 9.29 18.47
C PHE A 281 -14.18 9.81 19.02
N GLU A 282 -14.71 10.94 18.53
CA GLU A 282 -15.98 11.50 18.99
C GLU A 282 -17.19 10.89 18.26
N TYR A 283 -17.08 10.67 16.94
CA TYR A 283 -18.24 10.36 16.10
C TYR A 283 -18.30 8.92 15.56
N ALA A 284 -17.22 8.14 15.62
CA ALA A 284 -17.28 6.72 15.27
C ALA A 284 -18.21 5.96 16.23
N ASP A 285 -18.95 5.00 15.70
CA ASP A 285 -19.92 4.20 16.44
C ASP A 285 -19.79 2.71 16.10
N SER A 286 -20.63 1.90 16.73
CA SER A 286 -20.61 0.45 16.62
C SER A 286 -20.56 -0.12 15.21
N LYS A 287 -21.09 0.59 14.21
CA LYS A 287 -21.19 0.11 12.83
C LYS A 287 -19.91 0.30 12.02
N ASN A 288 -19.09 1.28 12.38
CA ASN A 288 -17.86 1.61 11.66
C ASN A 288 -16.59 1.48 12.50
N LEU A 289 -16.70 1.17 13.79
CA LEU A 289 -15.55 1.12 14.69
C LEU A 289 -14.48 0.13 14.24
N HIS A 290 -14.86 -1.05 13.74
CA HIS A 290 -13.92 -2.00 13.14
C HIS A 290 -13.19 -1.41 11.92
N LEU A 291 -13.91 -0.72 11.03
CA LEU A 291 -13.32 -0.09 9.85
C LEU A 291 -12.33 1.02 10.24
N VAL A 292 -12.72 1.86 11.19
CA VAL A 292 -11.85 2.93 11.71
C VAL A 292 -10.61 2.33 12.37
N ALA A 293 -10.76 1.27 13.18
CA ALA A 293 -9.65 0.57 13.80
C ALA A 293 -8.68 -0.02 12.75
N HIS A 294 -9.18 -0.52 11.63
CA HIS A 294 -8.34 -0.97 10.51
C HIS A 294 -7.48 0.15 9.95
N TYR A 295 -8.06 1.30 9.59
CA TYR A 295 -7.27 2.38 9.01
C TYR A 295 -6.30 3.03 10.02
N ILE A 296 -6.66 3.10 11.30
CA ILE A 296 -5.74 3.50 12.37
C ILE A 296 -4.57 2.52 12.46
N SER A 297 -4.78 1.23 12.23
CA SER A 297 -3.70 0.23 12.19
C SER A 297 -2.71 0.52 11.06
N ASN A 298 -3.20 0.83 9.86
CA ASN A 298 -2.36 1.18 8.70
C ASN A 298 -1.57 2.48 8.96
N MET A 299 -2.17 3.44 9.66
CA MET A 299 -1.48 4.65 10.10
C MET A 299 -0.38 4.35 11.11
N VAL A 300 -0.66 3.51 12.11
CA VAL A 300 0.32 3.07 13.12
C VAL A 300 1.52 2.38 12.48
N GLU A 301 1.29 1.60 11.41
CA GLU A 301 2.37 0.92 10.67
C GLU A 301 3.45 1.89 10.18
N ARG A 302 3.04 3.09 9.76
CA ARG A 302 3.93 4.14 9.21
C ARG A 302 4.62 4.98 10.28
N LEU A 303 4.19 4.91 11.55
CA LEU A 303 4.75 5.72 12.62
C LEU A 303 6.14 5.24 13.03
N LYS A 304 7.18 5.98 12.64
CA LYS A 304 8.57 5.73 13.05
C LYS A 304 8.78 6.00 14.54
N ASP A 305 9.55 5.16 15.22
CA ASP A 305 9.94 5.37 16.61
C ASP A 305 10.60 6.75 16.80
N GLY A 306 10.23 7.45 17.88
CA GLY A 306 10.64 8.84 18.09
C GLY A 306 9.53 9.67 18.74
N ARG A 307 9.84 10.94 19.05
CA ARG A 307 8.98 11.81 19.88
C ARG A 307 7.98 12.64 19.08
N GLU A 308 8.22 12.82 17.78
CA GLU A 308 7.45 13.75 16.95
C GLU A 308 5.97 13.35 16.87
N ALA A 309 5.69 12.04 16.83
CA ALA A 309 4.34 11.49 16.75
C ALA A 309 3.73 11.05 18.10
N ASP A 310 4.28 11.48 19.25
CA ASP A 310 3.79 11.04 20.58
C ASP A 310 2.29 11.38 20.77
N ILE A 311 1.84 12.55 20.32
CA ILE A 311 0.43 12.97 20.41
C ILE A 311 -0.47 12.01 19.61
N ILE A 312 -0.04 11.61 18.41
CA ILE A 312 -0.78 10.68 17.55
C ILE A 312 -0.89 9.31 18.22
N ARG A 313 0.20 8.84 18.83
CA ARG A 313 0.19 7.56 19.57
C ARG A 313 -0.75 7.61 20.76
N ILE A 314 -0.77 8.70 21.51
CA ILE A 314 -1.70 8.89 22.65
C ILE A 314 -3.15 8.81 22.16
N ASN A 315 -3.48 9.51 21.06
CA ASN A 315 -4.81 9.48 20.48
C ASN A 315 -5.18 8.06 19.98
N ALA A 316 -4.26 7.38 19.31
CA ALA A 316 -4.48 6.02 18.82
C ALA A 316 -4.66 5.00 19.97
N ILE A 317 -3.88 5.11 21.06
CA ILE A 317 -4.07 4.27 22.26
C ILE A 317 -5.43 4.54 22.89
N SER A 318 -5.84 5.80 23.02
CA SER A 318 -7.13 6.16 23.59
C SER A 318 -8.29 5.61 22.75
N PHE A 319 -8.16 5.69 21.42
CA PHE A 319 -9.10 5.07 20.50
C PHE A 319 -9.16 3.54 20.68
N TYR A 320 -8.02 2.86 20.75
CA TYR A 320 -8.00 1.40 20.91
C TYR A 320 -8.54 0.94 22.28
N GLU A 321 -8.36 1.75 23.33
CA GLU A 321 -8.94 1.49 24.64
C GLU A 321 -10.47 1.57 24.60
N ARG A 322 -11.02 2.61 23.95
CA ARG A 322 -12.47 2.72 23.67
C ARG A 322 -12.96 1.53 22.83
N TYR A 323 -12.26 1.23 21.74
CA TYR A 323 -12.60 0.10 20.85
C TYR A 323 -12.65 -1.23 21.61
N PHE A 324 -11.65 -1.50 22.45
CA PHE A 324 -11.63 -2.71 23.27
C PHE A 324 -12.84 -2.78 24.21
N LYS A 325 -13.16 -1.69 24.91
CA LYS A 325 -14.32 -1.61 25.83
C LYS A 325 -15.65 -1.88 25.12
N GLU A 326 -15.89 -1.24 23.97
CA GLU A 326 -17.13 -1.42 23.21
C GLU A 326 -17.24 -2.84 22.63
N VAL A 327 -16.12 -3.44 22.20
CA VAL A 327 -16.10 -4.85 21.78
C VAL A 327 -16.38 -5.78 22.97
N GLU A 328 -15.81 -5.50 24.15
CA GLU A 328 -16.04 -6.28 25.36
C GLU A 328 -17.51 -6.23 25.81
N GLN A 329 -18.15 -5.08 25.63
CA GLN A 329 -19.58 -4.88 25.91
C GLN A 329 -20.50 -5.45 24.82
N ASN A 330 -19.93 -6.05 23.76
CA ASN A 330 -20.64 -6.56 22.59
C ASN A 330 -21.50 -5.49 21.89
N GLU A 331 -21.04 -4.23 21.92
CA GLU A 331 -21.72 -3.10 21.31
C GLU A 331 -21.34 -2.93 19.83
N VAL A 332 -20.20 -3.48 19.39
CA VAL A 332 -19.69 -3.32 18.02
C VAL A 332 -20.26 -4.38 17.08
N GLU A 333 -20.84 -3.94 15.96
CA GLU A 333 -21.51 -4.80 15.01
C GLU A 333 -20.57 -5.28 13.90
N TRP A 334 -20.59 -6.58 13.61
CA TRP A 334 -19.96 -7.14 12.41
C TRP A 334 -21.02 -7.38 11.33
N THR A 335 -21.00 -6.57 10.26
CA THR A 335 -22.04 -6.59 9.20
C THR A 335 -21.47 -6.96 7.83
N GLU A 336 -22.31 -7.50 6.92
CA GLU A 336 -21.89 -7.79 5.53
C GLU A 336 -21.43 -6.53 4.77
N LYS A 337 -22.05 -5.38 5.06
CA LYS A 337 -21.63 -4.09 4.49
C LYS A 337 -20.22 -3.69 4.91
N LEU A 338 -19.84 -4.00 6.16
CA LEU A 338 -18.48 -3.79 6.64
C LEU A 338 -17.51 -4.69 5.88
N GLU A 339 -17.83 -5.97 5.71
CA GLU A 339 -16.96 -6.90 4.96
C GLU A 339 -16.72 -6.43 3.51
N ALA A 340 -17.75 -5.90 2.84
CA ALA A 340 -17.63 -5.35 1.49
C ALA A 340 -16.71 -4.12 1.39
N LEU A 341 -16.52 -3.38 2.50
CA LEU A 341 -15.64 -2.20 2.56
C LEU A 341 -14.20 -2.56 2.95
N LEU A 342 -13.96 -3.76 3.48
CA LEU A 342 -12.66 -4.19 3.95
C LEU A 342 -11.84 -4.83 2.83
N PRO A 343 -10.52 -4.59 2.78
CA PRO A 343 -9.63 -5.33 1.89
C PRO A 343 -9.63 -6.85 2.16
N GLN A 344 -9.43 -7.67 1.12
CA GLN A 344 -9.50 -9.14 1.21
C GLN A 344 -8.50 -9.78 2.20
N ASN A 345 -7.38 -9.10 2.48
CA ASN A 345 -6.36 -9.54 3.44
C ASN A 345 -6.75 -9.28 4.90
N VAL A 346 -7.83 -8.54 5.14
CA VAL A 346 -8.34 -8.26 6.48
C VAL A 346 -9.26 -9.38 6.93
N LYS A 347 -9.06 -9.88 8.15
CA LYS A 347 -9.75 -11.07 8.65
C LYS A 347 -10.50 -10.78 9.94
N LYS A 348 -11.62 -11.47 10.12
CA LYS A 348 -12.33 -11.58 11.40
C LYS A 348 -11.56 -12.51 12.33
N VAL A 349 -11.32 -12.09 13.57
CA VAL A 349 -10.62 -12.91 14.57
C VAL A 349 -11.43 -12.96 15.87
N THR A 350 -11.32 -14.09 16.57
CA THR A 350 -11.91 -14.25 17.92
C THR A 350 -10.80 -14.21 18.95
N VAL A 351 -10.83 -13.22 19.84
CA VAL A 351 -9.85 -13.05 20.92
C VAL A 351 -10.44 -13.60 22.21
N CYS A 352 -9.81 -14.61 22.79
CA CYS A 352 -10.20 -15.22 24.05
C CYS A 352 -9.42 -14.56 25.20
N VAL A 353 -10.12 -13.81 26.04
CA VAL A 353 -9.57 -13.12 27.21
C VAL A 353 -10.02 -13.84 28.47
N GLU A 354 -9.07 -14.17 29.34
CA GLU A 354 -9.35 -14.71 30.67
C GLU A 354 -9.58 -13.55 31.64
N LYS A 355 -10.77 -13.52 32.25
CA LYS A 355 -11.15 -12.51 33.23
C LYS A 355 -10.65 -12.87 34.63
N PRO A 356 -10.57 -11.89 35.56
CA PRO A 356 -10.13 -12.14 36.94
C PRO A 356 -10.97 -13.18 37.70
N ASP A 357 -12.20 -13.42 37.26
CA ASP A 357 -13.13 -14.43 37.78
C ASP A 357 -12.91 -15.83 37.18
N MET A 358 -11.81 -16.04 36.42
CA MET A 358 -11.48 -17.27 35.68
C MET A 358 -12.48 -17.62 34.56
N THR A 359 -13.36 -16.68 34.17
CA THR A 359 -14.22 -16.87 33.01
C THR A 359 -13.49 -16.49 31.73
N ILE A 360 -13.76 -17.20 30.64
CA ILE A 360 -13.21 -16.89 29.33
C ILE A 360 -14.25 -16.09 28.55
N SER A 361 -13.90 -14.87 28.15
CA SER A 361 -14.71 -14.04 27.25
C SER A 361 -14.17 -14.11 25.84
N SER A 362 -15.05 -14.40 24.87
CA SER A 362 -14.71 -14.41 23.44
C SER A 362 -15.13 -13.09 22.80
N LEU A 363 -14.15 -12.37 22.25
CA LEU A 363 -14.33 -11.05 21.65
C LEU A 363 -14.14 -11.14 20.13
N THR A 364 -15.09 -10.58 19.37
CA THR A 364 -14.97 -10.51 17.91
C THR A 364 -14.23 -9.23 17.51
N MET A 365 -13.11 -9.36 16.83
CA MET A 365 -12.26 -8.21 16.44
C MET A 365 -11.78 -8.33 14.99
N ILE A 366 -11.30 -7.22 14.46
CA ILE A 366 -10.59 -7.17 13.17
C ILE A 366 -9.09 -7.45 13.36
N SER A 367 -8.51 -8.33 12.53
CA SER A 367 -7.12 -8.79 12.67
C SER A 367 -6.12 -7.65 12.71
N THR A 368 -6.30 -6.64 11.85
CA THR A 368 -5.39 -5.50 11.77
C THR A 368 -5.41 -4.66 13.04
N ALA A 369 -6.56 -4.52 13.73
CA ALA A 369 -6.61 -3.78 15.00
C ALA A 369 -5.79 -4.47 16.09
N VAL A 370 -5.79 -5.82 16.12
CA VAL A 370 -4.92 -6.57 17.03
C VAL A 370 -3.45 -6.29 16.73
N SER A 371 -3.05 -6.38 15.47
CA SER A 371 -1.68 -6.06 15.03
C SER A 371 -1.30 -4.60 15.33
N GLY A 372 -2.21 -3.65 15.08
CA GLY A 372 -2.03 -2.23 15.35
C GLY A 372 -1.84 -1.93 16.83
N MET A 373 -2.66 -2.54 17.70
CA MET A 373 -2.48 -2.44 19.16
C MET A 373 -1.12 -2.99 19.61
N LEU A 374 -0.75 -4.19 19.15
CA LEU A 374 0.53 -4.81 19.52
C LEU A 374 1.72 -3.94 19.05
N GLN A 375 1.70 -3.47 17.81
CA GLN A 375 2.73 -2.59 17.27
C GLN A 375 2.84 -1.28 18.06
N LEU A 376 1.71 -0.66 18.40
CA LEU A 376 1.68 0.61 19.12
C LEU A 376 2.26 0.45 20.53
N LEU A 377 1.90 -0.62 21.24
CA LEU A 377 2.41 -0.94 22.57
C LEU A 377 3.92 -1.23 22.58
N CYS A 378 4.42 -1.86 21.51
CA CYS A 378 5.84 -2.19 21.34
C CYS A 378 6.69 -1.02 20.78
N SER A 379 6.07 0.11 20.47
CA SER A 379 6.77 1.28 19.94
C SER A 379 7.47 2.08 21.03
N GLN A 380 8.57 2.77 20.68
CA GLN A 380 9.30 3.61 21.62
C GLN A 380 8.73 5.05 21.61
N TRP A 381 8.31 5.52 22.78
CA TRP A 381 7.66 6.82 23.00
C TRP A 381 7.88 7.28 24.44
N LYS A 382 7.98 8.61 24.67
CA LYS A 382 8.37 9.17 25.98
C LYS A 382 7.20 9.48 26.90
N LYS A 383 6.09 9.97 26.33
CA LYS A 383 4.88 10.31 27.08
C LYS A 383 3.83 9.21 26.89
N LYS A 384 3.91 8.16 27.70
CA LYS A 384 2.82 7.18 27.76
C LYS A 384 1.67 7.80 28.54
N ASP A 385 0.50 7.97 27.90
CA ASP A 385 -0.73 8.14 28.68
C ASP A 385 -0.87 6.91 29.59
N ARG A 386 -0.95 7.16 30.90
CA ARG A 386 -0.69 6.12 31.90
C ARG A 386 -1.86 5.14 32.04
N LEU A 387 -3.09 5.54 31.73
CA LEU A 387 -4.28 4.72 31.97
C LEU A 387 -4.63 3.86 30.77
N ALA A 388 -4.89 4.45 29.60
CA ALA A 388 -5.26 3.69 28.41
C ALA A 388 -4.14 2.73 27.97
N THR A 389 -2.87 3.16 28.07
CA THR A 389 -1.73 2.27 27.83
C THR A 389 -1.70 1.12 28.83
N ARG A 390 -2.02 1.36 30.11
CA ARG A 390 -2.01 0.31 31.13
C ARG A 390 -3.08 -0.75 30.85
N VAL A 391 -4.30 -0.34 30.49
CA VAL A 391 -5.39 -1.27 30.15
C VAL A 391 -4.97 -2.21 29.01
N LEU A 392 -4.46 -1.65 27.91
CA LEU A 392 -4.04 -2.46 26.76
C LEU A 392 -2.76 -3.27 27.04
N MET A 393 -1.84 -2.77 27.86
CA MET A 393 -0.67 -3.53 28.31
C MET A 393 -1.07 -4.72 29.19
N ASP A 394 -2.01 -4.54 30.11
CA ASP A 394 -2.45 -5.61 31.01
C ASP A 394 -3.24 -6.68 30.24
N LEU A 395 -3.94 -6.28 29.17
CA LEU A 395 -4.58 -7.20 28.24
C LEU A 395 -3.58 -7.99 27.39
N TRP A 396 -2.70 -7.33 26.65
CA TRP A 396 -1.84 -7.98 25.64
C TRP A 396 -0.51 -8.49 26.19
N PHE A 397 -0.03 -7.92 27.28
CA PHE A 397 1.23 -8.23 27.96
C PHE A 397 1.01 -8.40 29.47
N PRO A 398 0.16 -9.36 29.90
CA PRO A 398 -0.14 -9.56 31.31
C PRO A 398 1.10 -9.97 32.09
N THR A 399 1.10 -9.74 33.39
CA THR A 399 2.21 -10.11 34.28
C THR A 399 2.47 -11.62 34.29
N SER A 400 1.43 -12.43 34.06
CA SER A 400 1.50 -13.89 33.88
C SER A 400 2.38 -14.33 32.69
N GLY A 401 2.61 -13.44 31.72
CA GLY A 401 3.36 -13.72 30.49
C GLY A 401 2.55 -14.43 29.41
N LYS A 402 1.31 -14.85 29.68
CA LYS A 402 0.44 -15.53 28.70
C LYS A 402 -0.54 -14.55 28.09
N ARG A 403 -0.34 -14.21 26.82
CA ARG A 403 -1.24 -13.30 26.08
C ARG A 403 -2.60 -13.96 25.78
N PRO A 404 -3.65 -13.17 25.47
CA PRO A 404 -4.91 -13.68 24.97
C PRO A 404 -4.73 -14.58 23.75
N LYS A 405 -5.46 -15.69 23.71
CA LYS A 405 -5.46 -16.58 22.54
C LYS A 405 -6.28 -15.94 21.44
N VAL A 406 -5.75 -15.92 20.22
CA VAL A 406 -6.47 -15.40 19.06
C VAL A 406 -6.72 -16.53 18.08
N LEU A 407 -8.00 -16.81 17.86
CA LEU A 407 -8.48 -17.88 17.00
C LEU A 407 -8.91 -17.28 15.67
N ASN A 408 -8.48 -17.91 14.58
CA ASN A 408 -8.92 -17.63 13.22
C ASN A 408 -8.86 -18.93 12.40
N ALA A 409 -9.78 -19.10 11.45
CA ALA A 409 -9.81 -20.20 10.50
C ALA A 409 -8.52 -20.27 9.65
N ASP A 410 -7.92 -19.11 9.36
CA ASP A 410 -6.75 -19.00 8.46
C ASP A 410 -5.39 -18.96 9.19
N GLY A 411 -5.35 -19.11 10.52
CA GLY A 411 -4.09 -19.16 11.28
C GLY A 411 -3.24 -17.88 11.25
N VAL A 412 -3.86 -16.69 11.34
CA VAL A 412 -3.18 -15.39 11.27
C VAL A 412 -2.02 -15.28 12.28
N GLU A 413 -0.81 -15.09 11.76
CA GLU A 413 0.37 -14.80 12.57
C GLU A 413 0.32 -13.35 13.07
N LEU A 414 -0.06 -13.20 14.35
CA LEU A 414 -0.16 -11.88 14.99
C LEU A 414 1.17 -11.23 15.35
N LEU A 415 2.22 -12.04 15.50
CA LEU A 415 3.54 -11.60 15.92
C LEU A 415 4.55 -11.95 14.83
N PRO A 416 4.57 -11.19 13.71
CA PRO A 416 5.54 -11.40 12.66
C PRO A 416 6.96 -11.20 13.21
N THR A 417 7.95 -11.83 12.56
CA THR A 417 9.36 -11.81 12.98
C THR A 417 9.89 -10.42 13.28
N TRP A 418 9.54 -9.41 12.46
CA TRP A 418 9.99 -8.03 12.68
C TRP A 418 9.43 -7.41 13.96
N LEU A 419 8.18 -7.74 14.34
CA LEU A 419 7.54 -7.23 15.55
C LEU A 419 8.09 -7.95 16.77
N LYS A 420 8.31 -9.27 16.70
CA LYS A 420 9.05 -10.02 17.75
C LYS A 420 10.43 -9.42 17.98
N LEU A 421 11.17 -9.12 16.91
CA LEU A 421 12.47 -8.46 17.04
C LEU A 421 12.34 -7.08 17.72
N LYS A 422 11.30 -6.30 17.36
CA LYS A 422 11.02 -5.02 18.02
C LYS A 422 10.75 -5.21 19.52
N MET A 423 9.94 -6.21 19.89
CA MET A 423 9.63 -6.58 21.27
C MET A 423 10.89 -6.93 22.08
N LEU A 424 11.80 -7.71 21.50
CA LEU A 424 13.06 -8.11 22.13
C LEU A 424 14.04 -6.95 22.36
N ARG A 425 13.84 -5.81 21.68
CA ARG A 425 14.62 -4.58 21.84
C ARG A 425 14.00 -3.61 22.84
N THR A 426 12.85 -3.93 23.42
CA THR A 426 12.20 -3.09 24.44
C THR A 426 12.84 -3.26 25.81
N GLU A 427 12.61 -2.30 26.70
CA GLU A 427 13.03 -2.36 28.11
C GLU A 427 11.94 -2.93 29.03
N ASP A 428 10.73 -3.20 28.52
CA ASP A 428 9.61 -3.70 29.34
C ASP A 428 9.64 -5.24 29.38
N ASP A 429 9.97 -5.78 30.56
CA ASP A 429 10.07 -7.22 30.77
C ASP A 429 8.80 -8.00 30.40
N ARG A 430 7.60 -7.39 30.48
CA ARG A 430 6.35 -8.06 30.12
C ARG A 430 6.29 -8.33 28.62
N ILE A 431 6.71 -7.34 27.82
CA ILE A 431 6.77 -7.44 26.37
C ILE A 431 7.78 -8.51 25.96
N ILE A 432 8.96 -8.52 26.58
CA ILE A 432 10.00 -9.50 26.31
C ILE A 432 9.52 -10.92 26.67
N ARG A 433 8.85 -11.10 27.81
CA ARG A 433 8.32 -12.43 28.20
C ARG A 433 7.34 -12.98 27.17
N VAL A 434 6.42 -12.17 26.67
CA VAL A 434 5.48 -12.59 25.61
C VAL A 434 6.20 -12.87 24.29
N ALA A 435 7.25 -12.12 23.96
CA ALA A 435 8.06 -12.38 22.77
C ALA A 435 8.81 -13.72 22.84
N MET A 436 9.21 -14.13 24.05
CA MET A 436 9.91 -15.38 24.32
C MET A 436 8.97 -16.59 24.46
N ASP A 437 7.66 -16.38 24.54
CA ASP A 437 6.67 -17.45 24.62
C ASP A 437 6.72 -18.30 23.33
N ASP A 438 6.80 -19.62 23.48
CA ASP A 438 7.00 -20.59 22.39
C ASP A 438 8.21 -20.30 21.46
N MET A 439 9.26 -19.62 21.95
CA MET A 439 10.47 -19.35 21.16
C MET A 439 11.22 -20.64 20.81
N LYS A 440 11.31 -20.95 19.51
CA LYS A 440 12.07 -22.10 19.01
C LYS A 440 13.56 -21.80 18.93
N VAL A 441 14.39 -22.84 19.07
CA VAL A 441 15.86 -22.75 18.98
C VAL A 441 16.31 -22.07 17.67
N LYS A 442 15.74 -22.48 16.52
CA LYS A 442 16.06 -21.89 15.21
C LYS A 442 15.75 -20.38 15.15
N ASP A 443 14.65 -19.96 15.74
CA ASP A 443 14.27 -18.55 15.77
C ASP A 443 15.15 -17.76 16.75
N ALA A 444 15.49 -18.35 17.91
CA ALA A 444 16.44 -17.77 18.84
C ALA A 444 17.82 -17.56 18.21
N LEU A 445 18.29 -18.51 17.41
CA LEU A 445 19.55 -18.42 16.65
C LEU A 445 19.53 -17.28 15.62
N LYS A 446 18.39 -17.05 14.97
CA LYS A 446 18.22 -15.91 14.06
C LYS A 446 18.15 -14.59 14.81
N PHE A 447 17.41 -14.52 15.91
CA PHE A 447 17.24 -13.29 16.68
C PHE A 447 18.53 -12.84 17.36
N VAL A 448 19.36 -13.76 17.87
CA VAL A 448 20.64 -13.38 18.52
C VAL A 448 21.61 -12.69 17.55
N GLN A 449 21.46 -12.89 16.25
CA GLN A 449 22.22 -12.21 15.20
C GLN A 449 21.71 -10.79 14.91
N SER A 450 20.65 -10.34 15.56
CA SER A 450 20.11 -8.99 15.40
C SER A 450 20.83 -8.02 16.33
N PHE A 451 21.01 -6.77 15.90
CA PHE A 451 21.56 -5.70 16.74
C PHE A 451 20.53 -5.13 17.73
N ALA A 452 21.04 -4.41 18.74
CA ALA A 452 20.27 -3.61 19.70
C ALA A 452 19.33 -4.38 20.64
N LEU A 453 19.58 -5.69 20.84
CA LEU A 453 18.90 -6.44 21.89
C LEU A 453 19.35 -5.96 23.29
N THR A 454 18.43 -6.02 24.26
CA THR A 454 18.75 -5.73 25.66
C THR A 454 19.53 -6.89 26.30
N SER A 455 20.32 -6.61 27.34
CA SER A 455 21.05 -7.66 28.08
C SER A 455 20.09 -8.74 28.62
N TYR A 456 18.88 -8.34 29.07
CA TYR A 456 17.84 -9.26 29.51
C TYR A 456 17.36 -10.18 28.38
N SER A 457 16.98 -9.63 27.22
CA SER A 457 16.56 -10.42 26.06
C SER A 457 17.65 -11.37 25.59
N CYS A 458 18.89 -10.89 25.47
CA CYS A 458 20.02 -11.73 25.09
C CYS A 458 20.21 -12.88 26.07
N THR A 459 20.21 -12.61 27.37
CA THR A 459 20.36 -13.65 28.40
C THR A 459 19.32 -14.76 28.24
N LYS A 460 18.08 -14.40 27.92
CA LYS A 460 16.99 -15.37 27.69
C LYS A 460 17.18 -16.16 26.39
N LEU A 461 17.59 -15.52 25.29
CA LEU A 461 17.90 -16.21 24.04
C LEU A 461 19.07 -17.18 24.21
N LEU A 462 20.13 -16.75 24.90
CA LEU A 462 21.31 -17.58 25.16
C LEU A 462 20.97 -18.80 26.01
N ALA A 463 20.08 -18.67 26.99
CA ALA A 463 19.60 -19.81 27.77
C ALA A 463 18.88 -20.86 26.89
N ILE A 464 18.13 -20.43 25.87
CA ILE A 464 17.50 -21.34 24.90
C ILE A 464 18.57 -22.06 24.07
N LEU A 465 19.58 -21.33 23.59
CA LEU A 465 20.68 -21.88 22.79
C LEU A 465 21.58 -22.83 23.61
N ASP A 466 21.80 -22.56 24.89
CA ASP A 466 22.57 -23.43 25.79
C ASP A 466 21.82 -24.70 26.18
N SER A 467 20.48 -24.66 26.17
CA SER A 467 19.63 -25.81 26.47
C SER A 467 19.37 -26.70 25.25
N ASP A 468 19.74 -26.23 24.07
CA ASP A 468 19.64 -26.99 22.84
C ASP A 468 20.79 -28.01 22.74
N GLU A 469 20.46 -29.25 22.38
CA GLU A 469 21.42 -30.34 22.21
C GLU A 469 21.55 -30.77 20.74
N THR A 470 20.91 -30.05 19.81
CA THR A 470 20.97 -30.42 18.38
C THR A 470 22.40 -30.35 17.84
N PRO A 471 22.89 -31.38 17.11
CA PRO A 471 24.21 -31.35 16.48
C PRO A 471 24.31 -30.20 15.47
N LEU A 472 25.45 -29.49 15.50
CA LEU A 472 25.72 -28.37 14.60
C LEU A 472 26.44 -28.87 13.34
N GLU A 473 25.68 -29.14 12.29
CA GLU A 473 26.21 -29.67 11.01
C GLU A 473 25.71 -28.84 9.82
N GLY A 474 26.50 -28.83 8.73
CA GLY A 474 26.16 -28.16 7.47
C GLY A 474 25.77 -26.68 7.65
N ASP A 475 24.64 -26.27 7.07
CA ASP A 475 24.13 -24.90 7.11
C ASP A 475 23.91 -24.38 8.55
N LEU A 476 23.54 -25.24 9.49
CA LEU A 476 23.34 -24.85 10.89
C LEU A 476 24.67 -24.50 11.57
N LEU A 477 25.76 -25.17 11.21
CA LEU A 477 27.09 -24.83 11.71
C LEU A 477 27.52 -23.45 11.21
N GLU A 478 27.31 -23.14 9.94
CA GLU A 478 27.61 -21.81 9.41
C GLU A 478 26.80 -20.71 10.09
N GLU A 479 25.49 -20.92 10.28
CA GLU A 479 24.62 -19.97 10.97
C GLU A 479 25.04 -19.80 12.44
N ALA A 480 25.39 -20.88 13.13
CA ALA A 480 25.88 -20.85 14.50
C ALA A 480 27.23 -20.15 14.64
N GLN A 481 28.14 -20.33 13.66
CA GLN A 481 29.40 -19.60 13.61
C GLN A 481 29.17 -18.10 13.45
N ARG A 482 28.26 -17.67 12.56
CA ARG A 482 27.90 -16.24 12.43
C ARG A 482 27.32 -15.71 13.74
N ALA A 483 26.39 -16.46 14.35
CA ALA A 483 25.80 -16.11 15.63
C ALA A 483 26.84 -15.99 16.76
N SER A 484 27.89 -16.82 16.79
CA SER A 484 28.92 -16.80 17.83
C SER A 484 29.59 -15.42 18.03
N MET A 485 29.76 -14.65 16.95
CA MET A 485 30.30 -13.29 17.00
C MET A 485 29.37 -12.35 17.78
N PHE A 486 28.06 -12.45 17.53
CA PHE A 486 27.06 -11.67 18.25
C PHE A 486 26.96 -12.08 19.72
N VAL A 487 26.97 -13.39 19.99
CA VAL A 487 26.96 -13.92 21.37
C VAL A 487 28.11 -13.33 22.18
N ARG A 488 29.35 -13.39 21.65
CA ARG A 488 30.52 -12.77 22.30
C ARG A 488 30.33 -11.27 22.52
N GLY A 489 29.84 -10.55 21.51
CA GLY A 489 29.54 -9.12 21.62
C GLY A 489 28.50 -8.78 22.70
N TYR A 490 27.48 -9.62 22.86
CA TYR A 490 26.46 -9.44 23.89
C TYR A 490 26.95 -9.78 25.29
N LYS A 491 27.81 -10.78 25.44
CA LYS A 491 28.45 -11.10 26.72
C LYS A 491 29.36 -9.97 27.22
N LEU A 492 30.04 -9.27 26.31
CA LEU A 492 30.78 -8.04 26.64
C LEU A 492 29.87 -6.88 27.09
N ARG A 493 28.56 -6.98 26.86
CA ARG A 493 27.51 -6.04 27.31
C ARG A 493 26.65 -6.64 28.44
N ASP A 494 27.28 -7.46 29.28
CA ASP A 494 26.68 -8.07 30.48
C ASP A 494 25.53 -9.06 30.24
N ALA A 495 25.36 -9.60 29.03
CA ALA A 495 24.44 -10.73 28.82
C ALA A 495 25.01 -12.01 29.44
N LYS A 496 24.16 -12.81 30.11
CA LYS A 496 24.56 -14.06 30.79
C LYS A 496 24.22 -15.29 29.94
N GLY A 497 25.00 -16.37 30.08
CA GLY A 497 24.83 -17.59 29.30
C GLY A 497 25.59 -17.57 27.97
N GLY A 498 25.34 -18.57 27.14
CA GLY A 498 25.94 -18.77 25.83
C GLY A 498 27.27 -19.52 25.86
N GLU A 499 27.77 -19.93 27.03
CA GLU A 499 29.02 -20.71 27.15
C GLU A 499 28.90 -22.05 26.42
N LYS A 500 27.85 -22.83 26.73
CA LYS A 500 27.65 -24.17 26.14
C LYS A 500 27.48 -24.08 24.63
N PHE A 501 26.70 -23.10 24.17
CA PHE A 501 26.54 -22.86 22.74
C PHE A 501 27.88 -22.54 22.06
N LEU A 502 28.72 -21.67 22.64
CA LEU A 502 30.02 -21.31 22.07
C LEU A 502 31.01 -22.49 22.06
N GLU A 503 30.99 -23.33 23.10
CA GLU A 503 31.78 -24.57 23.18
C GLU A 503 31.38 -25.52 22.05
N ARG A 504 30.07 -25.81 21.90
CA ARG A 504 29.55 -26.65 20.80
C ARG A 504 29.95 -26.14 19.42
N VAL A 505 29.89 -24.82 19.18
CA VAL A 505 30.32 -24.23 17.90
C VAL A 505 31.81 -24.44 17.65
N THR A 506 32.64 -24.36 18.70
CA THR A 506 34.10 -24.53 18.59
C THR A 506 34.45 -25.99 18.34
N GLU A 507 33.81 -26.91 19.06
CA GLU A 507 33.95 -28.36 18.88
C GLU A 507 33.52 -28.79 17.48
N ALA A 508 32.32 -28.40 17.04
CA ALA A 508 31.81 -28.71 15.72
C ALA A 508 32.69 -28.14 14.59
N LYS A 509 33.26 -26.94 14.80
CA LYS A 509 34.23 -26.37 13.85
C LYS A 509 35.51 -27.19 13.78
N SER A 510 36.07 -27.59 14.92
CA SER A 510 37.28 -28.42 14.96
C SER A 510 37.07 -29.79 14.30
N LEU A 511 35.92 -30.42 14.53
CA LEU A 511 35.55 -31.69 13.89
C LEU A 511 35.37 -31.52 12.38
N HIS A 512 34.74 -30.43 11.93
CA HIS A 512 34.57 -30.15 10.50
C HIS A 512 35.92 -29.88 9.81
N GLU A 513 36.84 -29.17 10.47
CA GLU A 513 38.21 -28.95 9.98
C GLU A 513 39.01 -30.26 9.96
N CYS A 514 38.90 -31.13 10.97
CA CYS A 514 39.53 -32.45 10.98
C CYS A 514 39.02 -33.36 9.87
N VAL A 515 37.69 -33.43 9.67
CA VAL A 515 37.09 -34.21 8.58
C VAL A 515 37.49 -33.67 7.20
N LYS A 516 37.59 -32.35 7.04
CA LYS A 516 38.06 -31.75 5.78
C LYS A 516 39.54 -32.05 5.50
N VAL A 517 40.37 -32.17 6.54
CA VAL A 517 41.79 -32.55 6.44
C VAL A 517 41.94 -34.06 6.18
N GLU A 518 41.07 -34.91 6.73
CA GLU A 518 41.09 -36.36 6.49
C GLU A 518 40.54 -36.76 5.10
N VAL A 519 39.77 -35.88 4.44
CA VAL A 519 39.16 -36.12 3.13
C VAL A 519 39.95 -35.47 1.97
N ASP A 520 40.95 -34.63 2.26
CA ASP A 520 41.90 -34.15 1.24
C ASP A 520 42.86 -35.30 0.87
N GLU A 521 42.65 -35.87 -0.32
CA GLU A 521 43.40 -37.00 -0.88
C GLU A 521 44.91 -36.72 -0.89
N ASN A 522 45.65 -37.24 0.10
CA ASN A 522 46.95 -37.91 -0.11
C ASN A 522 47.61 -38.54 1.13
N ASP A 523 47.10 -38.42 2.35
CA ASP A 523 47.79 -39.03 3.51
C ASP A 523 46.84 -39.61 4.57
N ILE A 524 46.41 -40.86 4.38
CA ILE A 524 45.83 -41.66 5.47
C ILE A 524 46.98 -42.16 6.34
N TYR A 525 47.28 -41.46 7.44
CA TYR A 525 48.11 -42.01 8.51
C TYR A 525 47.24 -42.73 9.55
N MET A 526 47.14 -44.05 9.46
CA MET A 526 46.67 -44.86 10.58
C MET A 526 47.75 -44.92 11.67
N LYS A 527 47.59 -44.16 12.75
CA LYS A 527 48.33 -44.37 13.99
C LYS A 527 47.63 -45.45 14.82
N LEU A 528 48.08 -46.70 14.66
CA LEU A 528 47.83 -47.72 15.69
C LEU A 528 48.67 -47.38 16.91
N ASN A 529 48.01 -46.99 18.00
CA ASN A 529 48.67 -46.94 19.31
C ASN A 529 49.10 -48.37 19.70
N SER A 530 50.37 -48.48 20.05
CA SER A 530 51.08 -49.68 20.48
C SER A 530 50.29 -50.56 21.46
N LEU A 531 50.18 -51.86 21.17
CA LEU A 531 49.85 -52.89 22.17
C LEU A 531 51.09 -53.23 23.02
N PRO A 532 50.91 -53.66 24.28
CA PRO A 532 51.97 -53.72 25.27
C PRO A 532 52.92 -54.91 25.08
N ALA A 533 54.16 -54.68 25.49
CA ALA A 533 55.31 -55.58 25.43
C ALA A 533 55.05 -56.95 26.07
N VAL A 534 55.16 -58.02 25.27
CA VAL A 534 55.58 -59.34 25.76
C VAL A 534 56.33 -60.10 24.65
N PHE A 535 57.50 -60.60 25.04
CA PHE A 535 58.42 -61.54 24.39
C PHE A 535 59.58 -61.00 23.54
N GLU A 536 60.75 -61.37 24.06
CA GLU A 536 62.12 -61.12 23.62
C GLU A 536 62.56 -62.01 22.45
N ALA A 537 63.73 -61.61 21.93
CA ALA A 537 64.79 -62.42 21.32
C ALA A 537 64.77 -62.59 19.78
N ASP A 538 65.66 -61.79 19.21
CA ASP A 538 66.71 -62.15 18.25
C ASP A 538 66.38 -62.59 16.82
N ASP A 539 67.13 -61.91 15.95
CA ASP A 539 67.75 -62.35 14.72
C ASP A 539 67.06 -62.08 13.36
N VAL A 540 67.84 -61.36 12.53
CA VAL A 540 67.98 -61.50 11.07
C VAL A 540 67.18 -60.56 10.15
N ASP A 541 67.94 -59.55 9.71
CA ASP A 541 68.25 -59.17 8.31
C ASP A 541 67.16 -58.59 7.41
N MET A 542 67.24 -57.26 7.24
CA MET A 542 66.58 -56.49 6.20
C MET A 542 66.98 -57.00 4.80
N LYS A 543 66.11 -57.76 4.14
CA LYS A 543 66.10 -57.84 2.67
C LYS A 543 64.72 -57.54 2.11
N ARG A 544 64.65 -56.35 1.50
CA ARG A 544 63.92 -55.99 0.28
C ARG A 544 62.76 -56.94 -0.10
N ILE A 545 61.53 -56.48 0.12
CA ILE A 545 60.42 -56.84 -0.74
C ILE A 545 59.96 -55.55 -1.43
N THR A 546 60.48 -55.34 -2.63
CA THR A 546 59.98 -54.37 -3.59
C THR A 546 58.64 -54.88 -4.12
N PHE A 547 57.52 -54.28 -3.70
CA PHE A 547 56.26 -54.43 -4.42
C PHE A 547 56.32 -53.55 -5.67
N ASN A 548 56.41 -54.18 -6.83
CA ASN A 548 56.21 -53.49 -8.10
C ASN A 548 54.75 -53.04 -8.18
N HIS A 549 54.56 -51.75 -8.45
CA HIS A 549 53.27 -51.12 -8.70
C HIS A 549 52.54 -51.85 -9.85
N ILE A 550 51.41 -52.49 -9.56
CA ILE A 550 50.42 -52.84 -10.57
C ILE A 550 49.64 -51.56 -10.90
N SER A 551 49.55 -51.23 -12.19
CA SER A 551 48.76 -50.08 -12.63
C SER A 551 47.26 -50.37 -12.49
N VAL A 552 46.47 -49.34 -12.16
CA VAL A 552 44.99 -49.44 -12.03
C VAL A 552 44.35 -50.04 -13.29
N THR A 553 44.95 -49.81 -14.45
CA THR A 553 44.55 -50.38 -15.74
C THR A 553 44.75 -51.90 -15.85
N GLU A 554 45.83 -52.44 -15.27
CA GLU A 554 46.06 -53.90 -15.23
C GLU A 554 45.13 -54.57 -14.21
N LEU A 555 44.82 -53.89 -13.10
CA LEU A 555 43.86 -54.37 -12.11
C LEU A 555 42.44 -54.49 -12.70
N ILE A 556 42.01 -53.48 -13.47
CA ILE A 556 40.71 -53.49 -14.15
C ILE A 556 40.65 -54.58 -15.22
N SER A 557 41.70 -54.74 -16.02
CA SER A 557 41.82 -55.85 -17.00
C SER A 557 41.71 -57.23 -16.34
N CYS A 558 42.31 -57.43 -15.18
CA CYS A 558 42.23 -58.69 -14.44
C CYS A 558 40.82 -58.95 -13.88
N ILE A 559 40.14 -57.91 -13.41
CA ILE A 559 38.77 -57.98 -12.88
C ILE A 559 37.77 -58.24 -14.02
N GLU A 560 37.91 -57.59 -15.17
CA GLU A 560 37.06 -57.81 -16.35
C GLU A 560 37.21 -59.23 -16.91
N ARG A 561 38.43 -59.78 -16.87
CA ARG A 561 38.70 -61.17 -17.29
C ARG A 561 38.14 -62.20 -16.29
N ALA A 562 38.14 -61.88 -15.00
CA ALA A 562 37.54 -62.73 -13.96
C ALA A 562 36.01 -62.74 -13.99
N VAL A 563 35.37 -61.67 -14.50
CA VAL A 563 33.91 -61.60 -14.66
C VAL A 563 33.41 -62.34 -15.91
N GLN A 564 34.25 -62.54 -16.92
CA GLN A 564 33.90 -63.25 -18.16
C GLN A 564 34.01 -64.79 -18.06
N GLU A 565 34.83 -65.31 -17.16
CA GLU A 565 34.99 -66.75 -16.92
C GLU A 565 34.34 -67.11 -15.57
N GLY A 566 33.01 -67.25 -15.56
CA GLY A 566 32.24 -67.50 -14.34
C GLY A 566 32.54 -68.83 -13.65
N ASN A 567 33.51 -68.84 -12.74
CA ASN A 567 33.75 -69.94 -11.80
C ASN A 567 33.88 -69.39 -10.36
N GLU A 568 33.18 -70.04 -9.43
CA GLU A 568 33.15 -69.74 -7.99
C GLU A 568 34.52 -69.92 -7.30
N PRO A 569 34.77 -69.24 -6.17
CA PRO A 569 36.11 -69.08 -5.61
C PRO A 569 36.40 -70.16 -4.57
N GLU A 570 36.91 -71.30 -5.00
CA GLU A 570 37.76 -72.12 -4.13
C GLU A 570 39.03 -72.47 -4.88
N GLU A 571 40.15 -72.26 -4.20
CA GLU A 571 41.53 -72.35 -4.68
C GLU A 571 41.99 -71.11 -5.46
N TRP A 572 42.85 -70.30 -4.83
CA TRP A 572 44.19 -69.94 -5.33
C TRP A 572 45.00 -69.16 -4.26
N PRO A 573 46.35 -69.19 -4.34
CA PRO A 573 47.23 -69.48 -3.22
C PRO A 573 47.75 -68.24 -2.48
N SER A 574 48.18 -68.47 -1.24
CA SER A 574 48.92 -67.53 -0.40
C SER A 574 50.21 -67.04 -1.07
N PHE A 575 50.33 -65.72 -1.27
CA PHE A 575 51.60 -64.99 -1.43
C PHE A 575 51.52 -63.58 -0.87
#